data_AF-A0A1H5RGC7-F1
#
_entry.id   AF-A0A1H5RGC7-F1
#
_cell.length_a   1.000
_cell.length_b   1.000
_cell.length_c   1.000
_cell.angle_alpha   90.00
_cell.angle_beta   90.00
_cell.angle_gamma   90.00
#
_symmetry.space_group_name_H-M   'P 1'
#
loop_
_entity.id
_entity.type
_entity.pdbx_description
1 polymer ?
#
loop_
_entity_poly.entity_id
_entity_poly.type
_entity_poly.pdbx_seq_one_letter_code
_entity_poly.pdbx_strand_id
1 'polypeptide(L)'
;MSRSTRAGLLVLGFLSVVDLFVPLLTDGEHPPMPVAVAAALLGALSLVLVVAAGRGARRAVPGLLVLRALSALGAVPAAVTPGVPGPVVVLAGAGVPATIAGAALVLAPRLTAGAR
;
A
#
# COMPACT_ATOMS: atom_id res chain seq x y z
N MET A 1 -0.88 -2.22 21.36
CA MET A 1 -0.08 -2.10 20.12
C MET A 1 1.18 -1.30 20.41
N SER A 2 2.32 -1.63 19.81
CA SER A 2 3.53 -0.80 19.94
C SER A 2 3.38 0.49 19.11
N ARG A 3 4.16 1.54 19.45
CA ARG A 3 4.19 2.79 18.67
C ARG A 3 4.62 2.54 17.21
N SER A 4 5.59 1.65 17.02
CA SER A 4 6.08 1.25 15.68
C SER A 4 4.97 0.59 14.84
N THR A 5 4.21 -0.37 15.40
CA THR A 5 3.11 -1.00 14.66
C THR A 5 2.03 0.02 14.30
N ARG A 6 1.72 0.97 15.19
CA ARG A 6 0.74 2.02 14.91
C ARG A 6 1.20 2.93 13.77
N ALA A 7 2.46 3.36 13.78
CA ALA A 7 3.04 4.15 12.71
C ALA A 7 3.01 3.40 11.37
N GLY A 8 3.39 2.11 11.37
CA GLY A 8 3.32 1.28 10.18
C GLY A 8 1.91 1.14 9.61
N LEU A 9 0.89 0.92 10.47
CA LEU A 9 -0.50 0.87 10.03
C LEU A 9 -1.00 2.22 9.49
N LEU A 10 -0.55 3.35 10.05
CA LEU A 10 -0.90 4.67 9.52
C LEU A 10 -0.31 4.90 8.12
N VAL A 11 0.95 4.53 7.91
CA VAL A 11 1.60 4.62 6.59
C VAL A 11 0.88 3.74 5.57
N LEU A 12 0.67 2.45 5.90
CA LEU A 12 -0.02 1.52 4.99
C LEU A 12 -1.48 1.93 4.75
N GLY A 13 -2.17 2.45 5.78
CA GLY A 13 -3.52 2.98 5.66
C GLY A 13 -3.59 4.20 4.74
N PHE A 14 -2.65 5.15 4.88
CA PHE A 14 -2.56 6.31 3.99
C PHE A 14 -2.36 5.90 2.53
N LEU A 15 -1.43 4.98 2.26
CA LEU A 15 -1.22 4.46 0.90
C LEU A 15 -2.50 3.78 0.36
N SER A 16 -3.24 3.08 1.21
CA SER A 16 -4.49 2.43 0.83
C SER A 16 -5.60 3.43 0.51
N VAL A 17 -5.59 4.61 1.15
CA VAL A 17 -6.48 5.72 0.80
C VAL A 17 -6.09 6.30 -0.56
N VAL A 18 -4.80 6.52 -0.83
CA VAL A 18 -4.33 7.01 -2.13
C VAL A 18 -4.79 6.10 -3.27
N ASP A 19 -4.71 4.78 -3.09
CA ASP A 19 -5.19 3.79 -4.07
C ASP A 19 -6.67 3.98 -4.44
N LEU A 20 -7.53 4.37 -3.48
CA LEU A 20 -8.96 4.63 -3.74
C LEU A 20 -9.19 5.80 -4.70
N PHE A 21 -8.26 6.74 -4.76
CA PHE A 21 -8.37 7.92 -5.63
C PHE A 21 -7.82 7.67 -7.02
N VAL A 22 -7.11 6.56 -7.29
CA VAL A 22 -6.53 6.27 -8.61
C VAL A 22 -7.57 6.33 -9.75
N PRO A 23 -8.80 5.78 -9.61
CA PRO A 23 -9.87 5.93 -10.60
C PRO A 23 -10.26 7.38 -10.93
N LEU A 24 -10.10 8.31 -9.99
CA LEU A 24 -10.46 9.72 -10.16
C LEU A 24 -9.30 10.54 -10.74
N LEU A 25 -8.09 9.98 -10.72
CA LEU A 25 -6.87 10.64 -11.18
C LEU A 25 -6.41 10.16 -12.56
N THR A 26 -7.00 9.07 -13.08
CA THR A 26 -6.71 8.57 -14.42
C THR A 26 -7.47 9.35 -15.48
N ASP A 27 -6.83 9.55 -16.64
CA ASP A 27 -7.45 10.03 -17.89
C ASP A 27 -8.18 8.90 -18.65
N GLY A 28 -8.15 7.68 -18.13
CA GLY A 28 -8.71 6.47 -18.74
C GLY A 28 -7.67 5.62 -19.48
N GLU A 29 -6.49 6.19 -19.79
CA GLU A 29 -5.41 5.56 -20.54
C GLU A 29 -4.18 5.30 -19.65
N HIS A 30 -3.88 6.20 -18.69
CA HIS A 30 -2.68 6.16 -17.86
C HIS A 30 -3.00 6.37 -16.36
N PRO A 31 -3.27 5.30 -15.59
CA PRO A 31 -3.37 3.90 -16.01
C PRO A 31 -4.76 3.56 -16.60
N PRO A 32 -4.89 2.49 -17.41
CA PRO A 32 -6.18 2.08 -17.96
C PRO A 32 -7.23 1.92 -16.85
N MET A 33 -8.48 2.34 -17.12
CA MET A 33 -9.56 2.30 -16.12
C MET A 33 -9.68 0.96 -15.36
N PRO A 34 -9.57 -0.23 -15.99
CA PRO A 34 -9.61 -1.49 -15.26
C PRO A 34 -8.50 -1.65 -14.23
N VAL A 35 -7.29 -1.15 -14.53
CA VAL A 35 -6.14 -1.16 -13.62
C VAL A 35 -6.37 -0.21 -12.45
N ALA A 36 -6.92 0.98 -12.74
CA ALA A 36 -7.28 1.94 -11.70
C ALA A 36 -8.36 1.40 -10.74
N VAL A 37 -9.37 0.69 -11.26
CA VAL A 37 -10.39 0.02 -10.43
C VAL A 37 -9.77 -1.09 -9.58
N ALA A 38 -8.89 -1.91 -10.17
CA ALA A 38 -8.18 -2.96 -9.42
C ALA A 38 -7.34 -2.36 -8.28
N ALA A 39 -6.63 -1.26 -8.52
CA ALA A 39 -5.88 -0.54 -7.49
C ALA A 39 -6.80 -0.06 -6.37
N ALA A 40 -7.94 0.56 -6.69
CA ALA A 40 -8.91 1.00 -5.70
C ALA A 40 -9.48 -0.16 -4.87
N LEU A 41 -9.77 -1.32 -5.48
CA LEU A 41 -10.22 -2.51 -4.77
C LEU A 41 -9.14 -3.03 -3.80
N LEU A 42 -7.88 -3.10 -4.25
CA LEU A 42 -6.75 -3.48 -3.39
C LEU A 42 -6.58 -2.50 -2.22
N GLY A 43 -6.76 -1.20 -2.47
CA GLY A 43 -6.79 -0.14 -1.46
C GLY A 43 -7.91 -0.33 -0.44
N ALA A 44 -9.14 -0.57 -0.91
CA ALA A 44 -10.30 -0.82 -0.06
C ALA A 44 -10.10 -2.04 0.85
N LEU A 45 -9.67 -3.17 0.27
CA LEU A 45 -9.38 -4.39 1.03
C LEU A 45 -8.25 -4.17 2.05
N SER A 46 -7.22 -3.41 1.68
CA SER A 46 -6.12 -3.08 2.58
C SER A 46 -6.59 -2.20 3.74
N LEU A 47 -7.49 -1.25 3.51
CA LEU A 47 -8.11 -0.44 4.58
C LEU A 47 -8.88 -1.30 5.58
N VAL A 48 -9.67 -2.26 5.10
CA VAL A 48 -10.37 -3.22 5.97
C VAL A 48 -9.37 -3.98 6.85
N LEU A 49 -8.26 -4.45 6.28
CA LEU A 49 -7.23 -5.16 7.02
C LEU A 49 -6.45 -4.25 7.98
N VAL A 50 -6.21 -2.98 7.63
CA VAL A 50 -5.61 -1.98 8.52
C VAL A 50 -6.50 -1.77 9.74
N VAL A 51 -7.81 -1.60 9.54
CA VAL A 51 -8.77 -1.45 10.65
C VAL A 51 -8.81 -2.71 11.50
N ALA A 52 -8.88 -3.90 10.89
CA ALA A 52 -8.88 -5.17 11.62
C ALA A 52 -7.58 -5.35 12.43
N ALA A 53 -6.42 -5.06 11.84
CA ALA A 53 -5.12 -5.11 12.52
C ALA A 53 -5.04 -4.09 13.67
N GLY A 54 -5.58 -2.88 13.46
CA GLY A 54 -5.68 -1.83 14.49
C GLY A 54 -6.58 -2.22 15.67
N ARG A 55 -7.61 -3.03 15.42
CA ARG A 55 -8.47 -3.63 16.46
C ARG A 55 -7.85 -4.85 17.16
N GLY A 56 -6.62 -5.22 16.80
CA GLY A 56 -5.88 -6.32 17.43
C GLY A 56 -5.93 -7.65 16.69
N ALA A 57 -6.59 -7.75 15.53
CA ALA A 57 -6.63 -8.97 14.73
C ALA A 57 -5.27 -9.22 14.05
N ARG A 58 -4.33 -9.84 14.76
CA ARG A 58 -2.95 -10.05 14.26
C ARG A 58 -2.87 -10.86 12.97
N ARG A 59 -3.86 -11.71 12.70
CA ARG A 59 -3.99 -12.51 11.47
C ARG A 59 -4.30 -11.66 10.22
N ALA A 60 -4.75 -10.42 10.37
CA ALA A 60 -4.95 -9.51 9.25
C ALA A 60 -3.63 -8.98 8.65
N VAL A 61 -2.53 -8.99 9.43
CA VAL A 61 -1.25 -8.40 9.02
C VAL A 61 -0.65 -9.07 7.78
N PRO A 62 -0.52 -10.41 7.69
CA PRO A 62 0.01 -11.04 6.48
C PRO A 62 -0.78 -10.69 5.22
N GLY A 63 -2.12 -10.72 5.30
CA GLY A 63 -2.98 -10.34 4.18
C GLY A 63 -2.76 -8.89 3.75
N LEU A 64 -2.62 -7.96 4.71
CA LEU A 64 -2.32 -6.57 4.42
C LEU A 64 -0.99 -6.43 3.67
N LEU A 65 0.05 -7.11 4.13
CA LEU A 65 1.37 -7.04 3.49
C LEU A 65 1.36 -7.59 2.07
N VAL A 66 0.64 -8.70 1.84
CA VAL A 66 0.46 -9.26 0.49
C VAL A 66 -0.26 -8.27 -0.43
N LEU A 67 -1.39 -7.71 0.02
CA LEU A 67 -2.13 -6.74 -0.81
C LEU A 67 -1.30 -5.49 -1.11
N ARG A 68 -0.50 -5.01 -0.15
CA ARG A 68 0.38 -3.85 -0.35
C ARG A 68 1.52 -4.18 -1.32
N ALA A 69 2.10 -5.37 -1.24
CA ALA A 69 3.08 -5.83 -2.23
C ALA A 69 2.47 -5.90 -3.64
N LEU A 70 1.25 -6.46 -3.77
CA LEU A 70 0.54 -6.50 -5.04
C LEU A 70 0.24 -5.10 -5.59
N SER A 71 -0.22 -4.16 -4.75
CA SER A 71 -0.41 -2.76 -5.15
C SER A 71 0.91 -2.11 -5.61
N ALA A 72 2.00 -2.31 -4.87
CA ALA A 72 3.30 -1.75 -5.19
C ALA A 72 3.84 -2.29 -6.52
N LEU A 73 3.69 -3.60 -6.78
CA LEU A 73 4.06 -4.22 -8.05
C LEU A 73 3.18 -3.75 -9.21
N GLY A 74 1.89 -3.55 -8.97
CA GLY A 74 0.95 -3.01 -9.96
C GLY A 74 1.28 -1.58 -10.40
N ALA A 75 2.03 -0.82 -9.60
CA ALA A 75 2.48 0.53 -9.94
C ALA A 75 3.74 0.56 -10.82
N VAL A 76 4.52 -0.54 -10.88
CA VAL A 76 5.79 -0.61 -11.64
C VAL A 76 5.62 -0.33 -13.14
N PRO A 77 4.59 -0.85 -13.84
CA PRO A 77 4.39 -0.55 -15.26
C PRO A 77 4.32 0.95 -15.55
N ALA A 78 3.73 1.75 -14.66
CA ALA A 78 3.62 3.21 -14.85
C ALA A 78 5.00 3.91 -14.93
N ALA A 79 6.06 3.32 -14.38
CA ALA A 79 7.40 3.87 -14.46
C ALA A 79 8.13 3.57 -15.79
N VAL A 80 7.61 2.63 -16.57
CA VAL A 80 8.25 2.17 -17.82
C VAL A 80 7.38 2.41 -19.06
N THR A 81 6.11 2.78 -18.89
CA THR A 81 5.20 3.12 -19.99
C THR A 81 5.49 4.52 -20.55
N PRO A 82 5.79 4.65 -21.85
CA PRO A 82 5.94 5.96 -22.50
C PRO A 82 4.64 6.78 -22.40
N GLY A 83 4.75 8.09 -22.17
CA GLY A 83 3.59 8.99 -22.11
C GLY A 83 3.03 9.25 -20.71
N VAL A 84 3.51 8.52 -19.68
CA VAL A 84 3.12 8.78 -18.29
C VAL A 84 3.79 10.08 -17.78
N PRO A 85 3.03 11.05 -17.22
CA PRO A 85 3.61 12.27 -16.70
C PRO A 85 4.62 12.00 -15.56
N GLY A 86 5.75 12.72 -15.57
CA GLY A 86 6.81 12.56 -14.56
C GLY A 86 6.33 12.58 -13.09
N PRO A 87 5.40 13.47 -12.68
CA PRO A 87 4.85 13.46 -11.32
C PRO A 87 4.15 12.15 -10.93
N VAL A 88 3.47 11.49 -11.88
CA VAL A 88 2.79 10.21 -11.67
C VAL A 88 3.80 9.09 -11.43
N VAL A 89 4.89 9.08 -12.20
CA VAL A 89 6.01 8.15 -12.02
C VAL A 89 6.64 8.31 -10.64
N VAL A 90 6.86 9.55 -10.19
CA VAL A 90 7.43 9.82 -8.86
C VAL A 90 6.50 9.35 -7.75
N LEU A 91 5.19 9.61 -7.84
CA LEU A 91 4.20 9.15 -6.87
C LEU A 91 4.12 7.62 -6.79
N ALA A 92 4.07 6.95 -7.94
CA ALA A 92 4.10 5.49 -8.04
C ALA A 92 5.40 4.93 -7.43
N GLY A 93 6.54 5.53 -7.78
CA GLY A 93 7.85 5.16 -7.28
C GLY A 93 7.99 5.35 -5.76
N ALA A 94 7.41 6.41 -5.20
CA ALA A 94 7.42 6.67 -3.75
C ALA A 94 6.53 5.70 -2.95
N GLY A 95 5.50 5.12 -3.58
CA GLY A 95 4.63 4.13 -2.95
C GLY A 95 5.36 2.85 -2.53
N VAL A 96 6.38 2.42 -3.30
CA VAL A 96 7.19 1.23 -3.01
C VAL A 96 8.00 1.36 -1.71
N PRO A 97 8.91 2.35 -1.54
CA PRO A 97 9.67 2.51 -0.31
C PRO A 97 8.77 2.82 0.89
N ALA A 98 7.67 3.56 0.70
CA ALA A 98 6.69 3.80 1.76
C ALA A 98 6.01 2.50 2.21
N THR A 99 5.68 1.60 1.27
CA THR A 99 5.15 0.27 1.58
C THR A 99 6.15 -0.56 2.37
N ILE A 100 7.42 -0.59 1.95
CA ILE A 100 8.49 -1.30 2.65
C ILE A 100 8.68 -0.76 4.07
N ALA A 101 8.73 0.57 4.23
CA ALA A 101 8.85 1.21 5.53
C ALA A 101 7.66 0.88 6.44
N GLY A 102 6.43 0.98 5.92
CA GLY A 102 5.21 0.61 6.64
C GLY A 102 5.22 -0.85 7.08
N ALA A 103 5.62 -1.76 6.20
CA ALA A 103 5.75 -3.19 6.49
C ALA A 103 6.80 -3.45 7.59
N ALA A 104 7.98 -2.85 7.48
CA ALA A 104 9.05 -2.96 8.45
C ALA A 104 8.59 -2.48 9.84
N LEU A 105 7.90 -1.34 9.92
CA LEU A 105 7.34 -0.80 11.17
C LEU A 105 6.28 -1.73 11.80
N VAL A 106 5.42 -2.34 10.97
CA VAL A 106 4.44 -3.32 11.46
C VAL A 106 5.12 -4.57 12.03
N LEU A 107 6.19 -5.04 11.38
CA LEU A 107 6.88 -6.29 11.74
C LEU A 107 7.97 -6.12 12.81
N ALA A 108 8.56 -4.94 12.97
CA ALA A 108 9.70 -4.70 13.85
C ALA A 108 9.53 -5.27 15.28
N PRO A 109 8.39 -5.11 15.97
CA PRO A 109 8.22 -5.65 17.31
C PRO A 109 8.26 -7.18 17.38
N ARG A 110 7.92 -7.87 16.29
CA ARG A 110 7.94 -9.34 16.21
C ARG A 110 9.36 -9.86 16.01
N LEU A 111 10.14 -9.15 15.20
CA LEU A 111 11.54 -9.47 14.94
C LEU A 111 12.40 -9.29 16.20
N THR A 112 12.15 -8.23 16.97
CA THR A 112 12.86 -7.99 18.23
C THR A 112 12.43 -8.92 19.37
N ALA A 113 11.22 -9.47 19.31
CA ALA A 113 10.71 -10.38 20.35
C ALA A 113 11.19 -11.83 20.16
N GLY A 114 11.46 -12.26 18.92
CA GLY A 114 12.06 -13.57 18.64
C GLY A 114 13.60 -13.62 18.74
N ALA A 115 14.24 -12.46 18.92
CA ALA A 115 15.68 -12.33 19.10
C ALA A 115 16.14 -12.35 20.58
N ARG A 116 15.20 -12.61 21.50
CA ARG A 116 15.43 -12.80 22.94
C ARG A 116 15.03 -14.21 23.33
#